data_AF-A0A077ATE2-F1
#
_entry.id   AF-A0A077ATE2-F1
#
_cell.length_a   1.000
_cell.length_b   1.000
_cell.length_c   1.000
_cell.angle_alpha   90.00
_cell.angle_beta   90.00
_cell.angle_gamma   90.00
#
_symmetry.space_group_name_H-M   'P 1'
#
loop_
_entity.id
_entity.type
_entity.pdbx_description
1 polymer ?
#
loop_
_entity_poly.entity_id
_entity_poly.type
_entity_poly.pdbx_seq_one_letter_code
_entity_poly.pdbx_strand_id
1 'polypeptide(L)' 'MLAVRLPASLEKRLADLSLKTKRSKSYYVKKALEDFLEDQEELQEAVAAYEEFLASGRKGSTLEEMKKRYGFE' A
#
# COMPACT_ATOMS: atom_id res chain seq x y z
N MET A 1 -21.60 10.34 -4.29
CA MET A 1 -21.72 8.88 -4.52
C MET A 1 -20.92 8.57 -5.77
N LEU A 2 -19.91 7.70 -5.69
CA LEU A 2 -18.98 7.39 -6.79
C LEU A 2 -19.48 6.16 -7.57
N ALA A 3 -19.61 6.28 -8.89
CA ALA A 3 -19.95 5.16 -9.77
C ALA A 3 -18.71 4.78 -10.60
N VAL A 4 -18.29 3.52 -10.50
CA VAL A 4 -17.13 2.98 -11.23
C VAL A 4 -17.59 1.84 -12.11
N ARG A 5 -17.24 1.87 -13.39
CA ARG A 5 -17.49 0.76 -14.31
C ARG A 5 -16.36 -0.25 -14.17
N LEU A 6 -16.70 -1.49 -13.81
CA LEU A 6 -15.74 -2.58 -13.69
C LEU A 6 -15.75 -3.44 -14.97
N PRO A 7 -14.60 -4.00 -15.37
CA PRO A 7 -14.56 -5.07 -16.37
C PRO A 7 -15.39 -6.28 -15.89
N ALA A 8 -16.06 -6.96 -16.82
CA ALA A 8 -16.95 -8.08 -16.51
C ALA A 8 -16.27 -9.20 -15.69
N SER A 9 -14.98 -9.47 -15.96
CA SER A 9 -14.19 -10.45 -15.21
C SER A 9 -14.01 -10.07 -13.74
N LEU A 10 -13.80 -8.78 -13.47
CA LEU A 10 -13.63 -8.28 -12.10
C LEU A 10 -14.96 -8.25 -11.35
N GLU A 11 -16.04 -7.85 -12.03
CA GLU A 11 -17.37 -7.88 -11.44
C GLU A 11 -17.79 -9.30 -11.04
N LYS A 12 -17.49 -10.30 -11.87
CA LYS A 12 -17.73 -11.71 -11.56
C LYS A 12 -16.95 -12.14 -10.33
N ARG A 13 -15.64 -11.87 -10.27
CA ARG A 13 -14.79 -12.20 -9.11
C ARG A 13 -15.30 -11.55 -7.82
N LEU A 14 -15.72 -10.28 -7.90
CA LEU A 14 -16.28 -9.53 -6.78
C LEU A 14 -17.61 -10.14 -6.29
N ALA A 15 -18.47 -10.57 -7.22
CA ALA A 15 -19.72 -11.26 -6.89
C ALA A 15 -19.46 -12.62 -6.22
N ASP A 16 -18.55 -13.43 -6.76
CA ASP A 16 -18.19 -14.73 -6.19
C ASP A 16 -17.63 -14.59 -4.77
N LEU A 17 -16.73 -13.61 -4.57
CA LEU A 17 -16.15 -13.32 -3.26
C LEU A 17 -17.22 -12.86 -2.26
N SER A 18 -18.09 -11.95 -2.68
CA SER A 18 -19.22 -11.45 -1.88
C SER A 18 -20.13 -12.59 -1.40
N LEU A 19 -20.49 -13.53 -2.29
CA LEU A 19 -21.31 -14.69 -1.95
C LEU A 19 -20.59 -15.63 -0.96
N LYS A 20 -19.31 -15.92 -1.22
CA LYS A 20 -18.52 -16.85 -0.41
C LYS A 20 -18.34 -16.36 1.03
N THR A 21 -18.17 -15.06 1.23
CA THR A 21 -17.85 -14.48 2.55
C THR A 21 -19.04 -13.84 3.24
N LYS A 22 -20.21 -13.80 2.58
CA LYS A 22 -21.42 -13.11 3.06
C LYS A 22 -21.18 -11.63 3.36
N ARG A 23 -20.30 -10.98 2.61
CA ARG A 23 -20.04 -9.53 2.66
C ARG A 23 -20.54 -8.87 1.39
N SER A 24 -20.96 -7.61 1.45
CA SER A 24 -21.42 -6.90 0.26
C SER A 24 -20.27 -6.60 -0.71
N LYS A 25 -20.58 -6.44 -2.00
CA LYS A 25 -19.60 -5.97 -3.00
C LYS A 25 -18.98 -4.63 -2.59
N SER A 26 -19.81 -3.72 -2.07
CA SER A 26 -19.38 -2.38 -1.60
C SER A 26 -18.39 -2.45 -0.45
N TYR A 27 -18.46 -3.46 0.43
CA TYR A 27 -17.47 -3.66 1.49
C TYR A 27 -16.06 -3.84 0.90
N TYR A 28 -15.94 -4.70 -0.12
CA TYR A 28 -14.65 -4.96 -0.77
C TYR A 28 -14.15 -3.78 -1.60
N VAL A 29 -15.04 -3.09 -2.32
CA VAL A 29 -14.66 -1.89 -3.07
C VAL A 29 -14.17 -0.80 -2.12
N LYS A 30 -14.87 -0.59 -1.00
CA LYS A 30 -14.44 0.36 0.02
C LYS A 30 -13.08 -0.02 0.60
N LYS A 31 -12.92 -1.28 1.02
CA LYS A 31 -11.66 -1.75 1.61
C LYS A 31 -10.50 -1.63 0.62
N ALA A 32 -10.68 -2.05 -0.64
CA ALA A 32 -9.64 -1.93 -1.64
C ALA A 32 -9.24 -0.47 -1.92
N LEU A 33 -10.16 0.47 -1.79
CA LEU A 33 -9.86 1.90 -1.90
C LEU A 33 -9.12 2.42 -0.67
N GLU A 34 -9.52 2.01 0.53
CA GLU A 34 -8.81 2.34 1.78
C GLU A 34 -7.36 1.82 1.71
N ASP A 35 -7.19 0.53 1.45
CA ASP A 35 -5.87 -0.12 1.33
C ASP A 35 -5.02 0.56 0.24
N PHE A 36 -5.61 0.89 -0.93
CA PHE A 36 -4.88 1.58 -2.00
C PHE A 36 -4.43 2.98 -1.61
N LEU A 37 -5.28 3.75 -0.93
CA LEU A 37 -4.92 5.11 -0.51
C LEU A 37 -3.81 5.09 0.54
N GLU A 38 -3.88 4.18 1.51
CA GLU A 38 -2.83 3.97 2.50
C GLU A 38 -1.48 3.65 1.83
N ASP A 39 -1.46 2.69 0.88
CA ASP A 39 -0.26 2.36 0.11
C ASP A 39 0.31 3.57 -0.67
N GLN A 40 -0.55 4.42 -1.23
CA GLN A 40 -0.11 5.62 -1.97
C GLN A 40 0.44 6.70 -1.04
N GLU A 41 -0.18 6.91 0.12
CA GLU A 41 0.29 7.87 1.12
C GLU A 41 1.65 7.44 1.68
N GLU A 42 1.81 6.17 2.06
CA GLU A 42 3.10 5.62 2.51
C GLU A 42 4.19 5.75 1.46
N LEU A 43 3.87 5.47 0.18
CA LEU A 43 4.82 5.62 -0.92
C LEU A 43 5.29 7.07 -1.06
N GLN A 44 4.37 8.04 -0.95
CA GLN A 44 4.71 9.45 -1.05
C GLN A 44 5.60 9.90 0.11
N GLU A 45 5.29 9.47 1.34
CA GLU A 45 6.13 9.76 2.50
C GLU A 45 7.53 9.16 2.34
N ALA A 46 7.63 7.90 1.89
CA ALA A 46 8.91 7.24 1.66
C ALA A 46 9.74 7.94 0.57
N VAL A 47 9.11 8.37 -0.51
CA VAL A 47 9.77 9.14 -1.58
C VAL A 47 10.29 10.47 -1.04
N ALA A 48 9.46 11.23 -0.32
CA ALA A 48 9.87 12.50 0.25
C ALA A 48 11.06 12.34 1.22
N ALA A 49 11.01 11.34 2.10
CA ALA A 49 12.11 11.04 3.02
C ALA A 49 13.40 10.65 2.28
N TYR A 50 13.29 9.91 1.17
CA TYR A 50 14.43 9.55 0.35
C TYR A 50 15.03 10.76 -0.38
N GLU A 51 14.20 11.63 -0.92
CA GLU A 51 14.63 12.88 -1.54
C GLU A 51 15.36 13.80 -0.54
N GLU A 52 14.81 13.95 0.67
CA GLU A 52 15.47 14.69 1.75
C GLU A 52 16.83 14.07 2.12
N PHE A 53 16.89 12.73 2.20
CA PHE A 53 18.14 12.02 2.45
C PHE A 53 19.18 12.31 1.37
N LEU A 54 18.82 12.23 0.08
CA LEU A 54 19.71 12.56 -1.03
C LEU A 54 20.18 14.02 -0.97
N ALA A 55 19.26 14.95 -0.70
CA ALA A 55 19.57 16.38 -0.57
C ALA A 55 20.49 16.68 0.62
N SER A 56 20.42 15.88 1.69
CA SER A 56 21.28 16.05 2.87
C SER A 56 22.77 15.74 2.63
N GLY A 57 23.12 15.08 1.52
CA GLY A 57 24.49 14.68 1.20
C GLY A 57 25.08 13.64 2.15
N ARG A 58 24.29 13.08 3.07
CA ARG A 58 24.71 12.03 3.99
C ARG A 58 24.99 10.74 3.21
N LYS A 59 26.02 10.00 3.63
CA LYS A 59 26.25 8.65 3.10
C LYS A 59 25.27 7.67 3.73
N GLY A 60 24.75 6.77 2.91
CA GLY A 60 24.00 5.62 3.40
C GLY A 60 24.88 4.73 4.26
N SER A 61 24.26 3.97 5.16
CA SER A 61 24.93 2.91 5.93
C SER A 61 24.55 1.55 5.37
N THR A 62 25.48 0.61 5.43
CA THR A 62 25.25 -0.78 5.06
C THR A 62 24.35 -1.47 6.09
N LEU A 63 23.77 -2.61 5.69
CA LEU A 63 22.95 -3.41 6.60
C LEU A 63 23.75 -3.89 7.83
N GLU A 64 25.02 -4.28 7.65
CA GLU A 64 25.90 -4.71 8.75
C GLU A 64 26.17 -3.56 9.74
N GLU A 65 26.46 -2.35 9.24
CA GLU A 65 26.66 -1.17 10.09
C GLU A 65 25.40 -0.81 10.88
N MET A 66 24.22 -0.91 10.25
CA MET A 66 22.93 -0.69 10.89
C MET A 66 22.66 -1.72 11.98
N LYS A 67 22.83 -3.01 11.65
CA LYS A 67 22.67 -4.13 12.59
C LYS A 67 23.54 -3.96 13.84
N LYS A 68 24.83 -3.67 13.64
CA LYS A 68 25.77 -3.39 14.73
C LYS A 68 25.38 -2.16 15.56
N ARG A 69 24.91 -1.08 14.90
CA ARG A 69 24.52 0.17 15.57
C ARG A 69 23.30 0.00 16.47
N TYR A 70 22.33 -0.80 16.04
CA TYR A 70 21.04 -0.96 16.72
C TYR A 70 20.90 -2.28 17.51
N GLY A 71 21.93 -3.13 17.54
CA GLY A 71 21.93 -4.37 18.31
C GLY A 71 21.09 -5.49 17.69
N PHE A 72 20.93 -5.49 16.38
CA PHE A 72 20.32 -6.61 15.64
C PHE A 72 21.44 -7.54 15.14
N GLU A 73 21.29 -8.86 15.32
CA GLU A 73 22.16 -9.87 14.69
C GLU A 73 21.76 -10.15 13.23
#